data_AF-A0A811UBC3-F1
#
_entry.id   AF-A0A811UBC3-F1
#
_cell.length_a   1.000
_cell.length_b   1.000
_cell.length_c   1.000
_cell.angle_alpha   90.00
_cell.angle_beta   90.00
_cell.angle_gamma   90.00
#
_symmetry.space_group_name_H-M   'P 1'
#
loop_
_entity.id
_entity.type
_entity.pdbx_description
1 polymer ?
#
loop_
_entity_poly.entity_id
_entity_poly.type
_entity_poly.pdbx_seq_one_letter_code
_entity_poly.pdbx_strand_id
1 'polypeptide(L)'
;MNFNAANKLTVPLLFENVQKLHTKTLYEQHMWQVNYEEFIAAEMKRQQECMHEKESNFVSKKLTENPVELECRSRSPNSSSTEDASTKSEERNLKADPEQALLREQRAASCRKSRINNKLKKATLQYRNEFKAQQLQEAERALNEIRKKLKFAKQIFLVKGHTGAELANLHKLYGVEDFNCQTK
;
A
#
# COMPACT_ATOMS: atom_id res chain seq x y z
N MET A 1 -4.01 26.19 9.27
CA MET A 1 -2.64 25.72 9.54
C MET A 1 -1.85 25.87 8.25
N ASN A 2 -0.83 26.72 8.28
CA ASN A 2 -0.03 27.12 7.12
C ASN A 2 0.94 25.99 6.73
N PHE A 3 0.69 25.30 5.63
CA PHE A 3 1.66 24.43 4.97
C PHE A 3 2.60 25.27 4.10
N ASN A 4 3.39 26.15 4.72
CA ASN A 4 4.49 26.85 4.07
C ASN A 4 5.80 26.46 4.75
N ALA A 5 6.29 25.28 4.39
CA ALA A 5 7.70 24.93 4.48
C ALA A 5 8.04 24.22 3.18
N ALA A 6 8.27 25.03 2.15
CA ALA A 6 8.78 24.58 0.87
C ALA A 6 10.23 24.11 1.05
N ASN A 7 10.42 22.89 1.58
CA ASN A 7 11.58 22.09 1.24
C ASN A 7 11.42 21.69 -0.24
N LYS A 8 11.68 22.66 -1.12
CA LYS A 8 11.93 22.37 -2.52
C LYS A 8 13.17 21.50 -2.51
N LEU A 9 13.00 20.19 -2.60
CA LEU A 9 14.08 19.28 -2.99
C LEU A 9 14.62 19.85 -4.30
N THR A 10 15.76 20.54 -4.21
CA THR A 10 16.48 21.05 -5.37
C THR A 10 16.85 19.83 -6.19
N VAL A 11 16.08 19.57 -7.25
CA VAL A 11 16.37 18.49 -8.20
C VAL A 11 17.79 18.74 -8.69
N PRO A 12 18.76 17.83 -8.43
CA PRO A 12 20.08 17.93 -9.01
C PRO A 12 19.88 18.06 -10.52
N LEU A 13 20.38 19.14 -11.11
CA LEU A 13 20.07 19.58 -12.47
C LEU A 13 20.30 18.43 -13.48
N LEU A 14 19.26 17.64 -13.74
CA LEU A 14 19.27 16.44 -14.60
C LEU A 14 19.49 16.76 -16.09
N PHE A 15 19.56 18.04 -16.43
CA PHE A 15 19.63 18.54 -17.81
C PHE A 15 20.71 19.62 -17.99
N GLU A 16 21.83 19.55 -17.28
CA GLU A 16 23.01 20.32 -17.72
C GLU A 16 23.59 19.69 -18.99
N ASN A 17 23.98 20.56 -19.95
CA ASN A 17 24.61 20.17 -21.21
C ASN A 17 25.74 19.15 -20.97
N VAL A 18 25.78 18.08 -21.78
CA VAL A 18 26.77 16.98 -21.69
C VAL A 18 28.21 17.50 -21.58
N GLN A 19 28.50 18.64 -22.21
CA GLN A 19 29.82 19.27 -22.16
C GLN A 19 30.23 19.79 -20.77
N LYS A 20 29.29 20.19 -19.91
CA LYS A 20 29.58 20.60 -18.52
C LYS A 20 29.90 19.42 -17.59
N LEU A 21 29.50 18.20 -17.96
CA LEU A 21 29.87 17.00 -17.21
C LEU A 21 31.35 16.63 -17.43
N HIS A 22 31.91 16.98 -18.59
CA HIS A 22 33.29 16.66 -18.96
C HIS A 22 34.31 17.61 -18.33
N THR A 23 33.88 18.78 -17.85
CA THR A 23 34.73 19.76 -17.17
C THR A 23 34.80 19.57 -15.65
N LYS A 24 34.05 18.61 -15.09
CA LYS A 24 34.03 18.37 -13.63
C LYS A 24 35.19 17.49 -13.20
N THR A 25 35.77 17.83 -12.06
CA THR A 25 36.78 17.02 -11.40
C THR A 25 36.18 15.68 -10.94
N LEU A 26 37.02 14.65 -10.77
CA LEU A 26 36.57 13.34 -10.27
C LEU A 26 35.87 13.44 -8.91
N TYR A 27 36.33 14.36 -8.05
CA TYR A 27 35.71 14.64 -6.76
C TYR A 27 34.29 15.21 -6.90
N GLU A 28 34.09 16.19 -7.79
CA GLU A 28 32.77 16.76 -8.06
C GLU A 28 31.81 15.74 -8.67
N GLN A 29 32.30 14.87 -9.55
CA GLN A 29 31.49 13.77 -10.10
C GLN A 29 31.04 12.80 -9.01
N HIS A 30 31.94 12.41 -8.10
CA HIS A 30 31.60 11.55 -6.95
C HIS A 30 30.57 12.23 -6.03
N MET A 31 30.79 13.49 -5.67
CA MET A 31 29.84 14.24 -4.83
C MET A 31 28.47 14.37 -5.49
N TRP A 32 28.42 14.54 -6.82
CA TRP A 32 27.18 14.56 -7.57
C TRP A 32 26.45 13.23 -7.54
N GLN A 33 27.17 12.12 -7.68
CA GLN A 33 26.58 10.80 -7.60
C GLN A 33 25.97 10.56 -6.21
N VAL A 34 26.72 10.86 -5.13
CA VAL A 34 26.23 10.73 -3.76
C VAL A 34 24.98 11.58 -3.53
N ASN A 35 25.00 12.86 -3.91
CA ASN A 35 23.85 13.75 -3.77
C ASN A 35 22.63 13.24 -4.56
N TYR A 36 22.85 12.63 -5.72
CA TYR A 36 21.79 12.08 -6.55
C TYR A 36 21.17 10.82 -5.94
N GLU A 37 22.01 9.91 -5.42
CA GLU A 37 21.56 8.74 -4.70
C GLU A 37 20.77 9.11 -3.44
N GLU A 38 21.25 10.09 -2.67
CA GLU A 38 20.54 10.64 -1.51
C GLU A 38 19.20 11.27 -1.89
N PHE A 39 19.17 12.05 -2.99
CA PHE A 39 17.94 12.62 -3.52
C PHE A 39 16.92 11.54 -3.88
N ILE A 40 17.36 10.49 -4.60
CA ILE A 40 16.49 9.36 -4.96
C ILE A 40 15.98 8.67 -3.71
N ALA A 41 16.86 8.39 -2.73
CA ALA A 41 16.47 7.73 -1.50
C ALA A 41 15.42 8.55 -0.72
N ALA A 42 15.62 9.85 -0.60
CA ALA A 42 14.68 10.76 0.06
C ALA A 42 13.33 10.84 -0.69
N GLU A 43 13.37 10.91 -2.02
CA GLU A 43 12.19 10.90 -2.89
C GLU A 43 11.41 9.59 -2.73
N MET A 44 12.08 8.44 -2.81
CA MET A 44 11.47 7.11 -2.65
C MET A 44 10.83 6.96 -1.27
N LYS A 45 11.50 7.43 -0.22
CA LYS A 45 10.96 7.44 1.15
C LYS A 45 9.68 8.29 1.21
N ARG A 46 9.71 9.52 0.67
CA ARG A 46 8.53 10.40 0.64
C ARG A 46 7.35 9.76 -0.09
N GLN A 47 7.61 9.11 -1.22
CA GLN A 47 6.58 8.40 -1.98
C GLN A 47 6.01 7.23 -1.17
N GLN A 48 6.84 6.47 -0.47
CA GLN A 48 6.39 5.37 0.39
C GLN A 48 5.50 5.87 1.53
N GLU A 49 5.88 6.96 2.20
CA GLU A 49 5.08 7.59 3.25
C GLU A 49 3.72 8.07 2.72
N CYS A 50 3.71 8.76 1.58
CA CYS A 50 2.48 9.21 0.93
C CYS A 50 1.56 8.04 0.55
N MET A 51 2.13 6.94 0.03
CA MET A 51 1.35 5.74 -0.30
C MET A 51 0.80 5.06 0.95
N HIS A 52 1.56 5.03 2.04
CA HIS A 52 1.11 4.48 3.30
C HIS A 52 -0.05 5.29 3.92
N GLU A 53 0.04 6.62 3.85
CA GLU A 53 -1.03 7.52 4.30
C GLU A 53 -2.32 7.32 3.49
N LYS A 54 -2.19 7.23 2.15
CA LYS A 54 -3.34 6.95 1.27
C LYS A 54 -3.98 5.60 1.57
N GLU A 55 -3.18 4.56 1.80
CA GLU A 55 -3.67 3.23 2.21
C GLU A 55 -4.46 3.32 3.52
N SER A 56 -3.90 3.98 4.54
CA SER A 56 -4.55 4.14 5.84
C SER A 56 -5.88 4.89 5.73
N ASN A 57 -5.90 6.00 4.98
CA ASN A 57 -7.10 6.80 4.73
C ASN A 57 -8.16 6.01 3.97
N PHE A 58 -7.76 5.23 2.96
CA PHE A 58 -8.67 4.37 2.20
C PHE A 58 -9.33 3.32 3.10
N VAL A 59 -8.53 2.62 3.91
CA VAL A 59 -9.03 1.58 4.81
C VAL A 59 -9.97 2.18 5.86
N SER A 60 -9.60 3.32 6.45
CA SER A 60 -10.44 4.05 7.43
C SER A 60 -11.79 4.44 6.83
N LYS A 61 -11.78 5.00 5.61
CA LYS A 61 -12.99 5.36 4.87
C LYS A 61 -13.87 4.13 4.61
N LYS A 62 -13.29 3.03 4.10
CA LYS A 62 -14.03 1.79 3.83
C LYS A 62 -14.65 1.17 5.07
N LEU A 63 -13.95 1.20 6.20
CA LEU A 63 -14.47 0.72 7.50
C LEU A 63 -15.58 1.63 8.05
N THR A 64 -15.53 2.93 7.76
CA THR A 64 -16.59 3.87 8.15
C THR A 64 -17.84 3.68 7.29
N GLU A 65 -17.68 3.47 5.98
CA GLU A 65 -18.76 3.19 5.03
C GLU A 65 -19.39 1.80 5.25
N ASN A 66 -18.58 0.82 5.65
CA ASN A 66 -18.99 -0.58 5.86
C ASN A 66 -18.63 -0.98 7.30
N PRO A 67 -19.41 -0.54 8.30
CA PRO A 67 -19.13 -0.87 9.69
C PRO A 67 -19.17 -2.39 9.89
N VAL A 68 -18.16 -2.92 10.58
CA VAL A 68 -18.09 -4.35 10.88
C VAL A 68 -19.25 -4.73 11.80
N GLU A 69 -20.19 -5.52 11.29
CA GLU A 69 -21.32 -5.99 12.07
C GLU A 69 -20.86 -6.82 13.27
N LEU A 70 -20.96 -6.21 14.44
CA LEU A 70 -20.74 -6.86 15.73
C LEU A 70 -22.04 -7.53 16.12
N GLU A 71 -22.24 -8.74 15.62
CA GLU A 71 -23.31 -9.61 16.08
C GLU A 71 -23.11 -9.89 17.59
N CYS A 72 -23.71 -9.02 18.41
CA CYS A 72 -23.86 -9.22 19.83
C CYS A 72 -24.80 -10.42 19.98
N ARG A 73 -24.24 -11.61 20.22
CA ARG A 73 -25.00 -12.71 20.79
C ARG A 73 -25.41 -12.31 22.21
N SER A 74 -26.39 -11.41 22.31
CA SER A 74 -27.03 -10.97 23.56
C SER A 74 -28.06 -12.01 24.03
N ARG A 75 -28.36 -13.02 23.20
CA ARG A 75 -29.21 -14.15 23.57
C ARG A 75 -28.53 -15.45 23.17
N SER A 76 -28.27 -16.29 24.16
CA SER A 76 -28.11 -17.73 23.94
C SER A 76 -29.41 -18.22 23.26
N PRO A 77 -29.37 -19.07 22.22
CA PRO A 77 -30.60 -19.56 21.58
C PRO A 77 -31.43 -20.53 22.45
N ASN A 78 -31.10 -20.72 23.73
CA ASN A 78 -31.78 -21.67 24.62
C ASN A 78 -32.91 -21.05 25.46
N SER A 79 -33.63 -20.07 24.94
CA SER A 79 -34.97 -19.75 25.46
C SER A 79 -36.03 -20.18 24.45
N SER A 80 -35.99 -21.45 24.03
CA SER A 80 -37.18 -22.10 23.49
C SER A 80 -37.96 -22.64 24.69
N SER A 81 -39.06 -21.97 24.97
CA SER A 81 -40.18 -22.50 25.74
C SER A 81 -40.52 -23.94 25.29
N THR A 82 -40.17 -24.90 26.12
CA THR A 82 -40.91 -26.16 26.24
C THR A 82 -40.82 -26.55 27.69
N GLU A 83 -41.96 -26.43 28.38
CA GLU A 83 -42.18 -27.10 29.64
C GLU A 83 -42.03 -28.62 29.47
N ASP A 84 -41.69 -29.26 30.59
CA ASP A 84 -41.74 -30.69 30.85
C ASP A 84 -40.77 -31.63 30.09
N ALA A 85 -39.67 -31.96 30.76
CA ALA A 85 -39.48 -33.31 31.30
C ALA A 85 -38.12 -33.45 32.01
N SER A 86 -38.20 -33.59 33.33
CA SER A 86 -37.35 -34.44 34.18
C SER A 86 -36.14 -35.10 33.50
N THR A 87 -34.94 -34.58 33.76
CA THR A 87 -33.80 -35.43 34.10
C THR A 87 -32.83 -34.64 34.99
N LYS A 88 -32.55 -35.24 36.15
CA LYS A 88 -31.60 -34.80 37.15
C LYS A 88 -30.26 -34.39 36.53
N SER A 89 -30.01 -33.10 36.48
CA SER A 89 -28.65 -32.57 36.59
C SER A 89 -28.66 -31.73 37.85
N GLU A 90 -28.02 -32.25 38.89
CA GLU A 90 -27.77 -31.58 40.15
C GLU A 90 -27.24 -30.15 39.88
N GLU A 91 -28.14 -29.18 40.00
CA GLU A 91 -27.77 -27.78 40.18
C GLU A 91 -27.00 -27.71 41.49
N ARG A 92 -25.68 -27.84 41.37
CA ARG A 92 -24.73 -27.27 42.31
C ARG A 92 -24.99 -25.77 42.34
N ASN A 93 -25.96 -25.38 43.15
CA ASN A 93 -26.03 -24.12 43.86
C ASN A 93 -24.86 -24.03 44.85
N LEU A 94 -23.63 -24.20 44.34
CA LEU A 94 -22.47 -23.62 44.98
C LEU A 94 -22.57 -22.15 44.60
N LYS A 95 -22.94 -21.31 45.56
CA LYS A 95 -22.72 -19.86 45.51
C LYS A 95 -21.38 -19.67 44.83
N ALA A 96 -21.39 -19.30 43.55
CA ALA A 96 -20.15 -19.09 42.83
C ALA A 96 -19.47 -17.98 43.61
N ASP A 97 -18.31 -18.30 44.17
CA ASP A 97 -17.46 -17.34 44.84
C ASP A 97 -17.45 -16.07 43.98
N PRO A 98 -17.85 -14.90 44.50
CA PRO A 98 -17.96 -13.67 43.71
C PRO A 98 -16.68 -13.39 42.91
N GLU A 99 -15.53 -13.81 43.41
CA GLU A 99 -14.25 -13.75 42.72
C GLU A 99 -14.21 -14.64 41.46
N GLN A 100 -14.71 -15.88 41.53
CA GLN A 100 -14.82 -16.77 40.36
C GLN A 100 -15.86 -16.28 39.34
N ALA A 101 -16.98 -15.69 39.80
CA ALA A 101 -17.97 -15.10 38.90
C ALA A 101 -17.38 -13.92 38.12
N LEU A 102 -16.64 -13.04 38.82
CA LEU A 102 -15.93 -11.91 38.22
C LEU A 102 -14.83 -12.37 37.25
N LEU A 103 -14.08 -13.42 37.58
CA LEU A 103 -13.07 -13.98 36.67
C LEU A 103 -13.70 -14.54 35.37
N ARG A 104 -14.85 -15.21 35.48
CA ARG A 104 -15.60 -15.71 34.31
C ARG A 104 -16.10 -14.57 33.43
N GLU A 105 -16.61 -13.50 34.03
CA GLU A 105 -17.05 -12.31 33.31
C GLU A 105 -15.89 -11.62 32.59
N GLN A 106 -14.75 -11.43 33.27
CA GLN A 106 -13.54 -10.86 32.65
C GLN A 106 -13.06 -11.70 31.47
N ARG A 107 -13.04 -13.03 31.61
CA ARG A 107 -12.68 -13.93 30.51
C ARG A 107 -13.66 -13.80 29.34
N ALA A 108 -14.96 -13.77 29.61
CA ALA A 108 -15.98 -13.58 28.58
C ALA A 108 -15.83 -12.23 27.85
N ALA A 109 -15.55 -11.16 28.59
CA ALA A 109 -15.29 -9.83 28.02
C ALA A 109 -14.03 -9.81 27.15
N SER A 110 -12.96 -10.47 27.59
CA SER A 110 -11.73 -10.62 26.81
C SER A 110 -11.96 -11.40 25.51
N CYS A 111 -12.70 -12.52 25.56
CA CYS A 111 -13.09 -13.28 24.37
C CYS A 111 -13.92 -12.44 23.39
N ARG A 112 -14.86 -11.63 23.88
CA ARG A 112 -15.64 -10.70 23.04
C ARG A 112 -14.74 -9.68 22.35
N LYS A 113 -13.84 -9.01 23.10
CA LYS A 113 -12.87 -8.06 22.54
C LYS A 113 -11.97 -8.71 21.49
N SER A 114 -11.46 -9.90 21.76
CA SER A 114 -10.63 -10.67 20.81
C SER A 114 -11.39 -10.99 19.51
N ARG A 115 -12.65 -11.43 19.61
CA ARG A 115 -13.50 -11.71 18.44
C ARG A 115 -13.74 -10.44 17.60
N ILE A 116 -14.03 -9.31 18.24
CA ILE A 116 -14.22 -8.01 17.60
C ILE A 116 -12.93 -7.60 16.86
N ASN A 117 -11.79 -7.64 17.55
CA ASN A 117 -10.49 -7.29 16.98
C ASN A 117 -10.13 -8.18 15.78
N ASN A 118 -10.44 -9.47 15.84
CA ASN A 118 -10.18 -10.38 14.73
C ASN A 118 -11.07 -10.08 13.52
N LYS A 119 -12.36 -9.76 13.73
CA LYS A 119 -13.22 -9.32 12.62
C LYS A 119 -12.70 -8.03 12.00
N LEU A 120 -12.34 -7.05 12.82
CA LEU A 120 -11.78 -5.77 12.36
C LEU A 120 -10.49 -5.99 11.56
N LYS A 121 -9.53 -6.76 12.10
CA LYS A 121 -8.27 -7.10 11.42
C LYS A 121 -8.51 -7.75 10.06
N LYS A 122 -9.48 -8.67 9.96
CA LYS A 122 -9.84 -9.31 8.68
C LYS A 122 -10.37 -8.29 7.66
N ALA A 123 -11.29 -7.41 8.08
CA ALA A 123 -11.83 -6.36 7.21
C ALA A 123 -10.73 -5.36 6.79
N THR A 124 -9.91 -4.88 7.73
CA THR A 124 -8.75 -4.02 7.45
C THR A 124 -7.82 -4.64 6.42
N LEU A 125 -7.49 -5.93 6.58
CA LEU A 125 -6.62 -6.64 5.65
C LEU A 125 -7.25 -6.78 4.26
N GLN A 126 -8.55 -7.05 4.19
CA GLN A 126 -9.29 -7.12 2.94
C GLN A 126 -9.24 -5.78 2.19
N TYR A 127 -9.57 -4.66 2.84
CA TYR A 127 -9.54 -3.34 2.21
C TYR A 127 -8.12 -2.90 1.83
N ARG A 128 -7.11 -3.28 2.63
CA ARG A 128 -5.70 -3.07 2.28
C ARG A 128 -5.33 -3.80 0.99
N ASN A 129 -5.77 -5.04 0.82
CA ASN A 129 -5.51 -5.82 -0.39
C ASN A 129 -6.27 -5.23 -1.59
N GLU A 130 -7.51 -4.78 -1.40
CA GLU A 130 -8.29 -4.07 -2.43
C GLU A 130 -7.57 -2.80 -2.90
N PHE A 131 -7.08 -1.98 -1.97
CA PHE A 131 -6.29 -0.78 -2.28
C PHE A 131 -5.06 -1.13 -3.12
N LYS A 132 -4.28 -2.13 -2.69
CA LYS A 132 -3.08 -2.57 -3.45
C LYS A 132 -3.42 -3.06 -4.85
N ALA A 133 -4.51 -3.81 -5.02
CA ALA A 133 -4.96 -4.28 -6.32
C ALA A 133 -5.33 -3.10 -7.24
N GLN A 134 -6.04 -2.09 -6.71
CA GLN A 134 -6.36 -0.86 -7.45
C GLN A 134 -5.10 -0.11 -7.87
N GLN A 135 -4.13 0.05 -6.96
CA GLN A 135 -2.85 0.71 -7.28
C GLN A 135 -2.04 -0.05 -8.35
N LEU A 136 -2.04 -1.39 -8.31
CA LEU A 136 -1.38 -2.20 -9.34
C LEU A 136 -2.02 -2.01 -10.71
N GLN A 137 -3.36 -1.99 -10.76
CA GLN A 137 -4.09 -1.76 -12.00
C GLN A 137 -3.88 -0.34 -12.56
N GLU A 138 -3.78 0.67 -11.69
CA GLU A 138 -3.42 2.03 -12.08
C GLU A 138 -2.00 2.11 -12.63
N ALA A 139 -1.04 1.46 -11.97
CA ALA A 139 0.35 1.41 -12.41
C ALA A 139 0.49 0.72 -13.76
N GLU A 140 -0.22 -0.40 -13.97
CA GLU A 140 -0.24 -1.10 -15.26
C GLU A 140 -0.79 -0.22 -16.39
N ARG A 141 -1.89 0.50 -16.13
CA ARG A 141 -2.45 1.47 -17.09
C ARG A 141 -1.44 2.57 -17.42
N ALA A 142 -0.79 3.15 -16.42
CA ALA A 142 0.23 4.18 -16.62
C ALA A 142 1.43 3.66 -17.42
N LEU A 143 1.93 2.47 -17.12
CA LEU A 143 3.02 1.83 -17.87
C LEU A 143 2.65 1.58 -19.33
N ASN A 144 1.41 1.15 -19.59
CA ASN A 144 0.92 0.95 -20.95
C ASN A 144 0.85 2.27 -21.73
N GLU A 145 0.42 3.35 -21.10
CA GLU A 145 0.44 4.69 -21.72
C GLU A 145 1.86 5.18 -22.01
N ILE A 146 2.81 4.98 -21.10
CA ILE A 146 4.23 5.31 -21.33
C ILE A 146 4.79 4.50 -22.50
N ARG A 147 4.51 3.18 -22.55
CA ARG A 147 4.92 2.32 -23.66
C ARG A 147 4.34 2.78 -25.00
N LYS A 148 3.07 3.21 -25.04
CA LYS A 148 2.46 3.78 -26.26
C LYS A 148 3.17 5.06 -26.69
N LYS A 149 3.44 5.99 -25.76
CA LYS A 149 4.16 7.23 -26.04
C LYS A 149 5.58 6.97 -26.53
N LEU A 150 6.29 6.00 -25.95
CA LEU A 150 7.62 5.58 -26.40
C LEU A 150 7.58 5.01 -27.83
N LYS A 151 6.62 4.15 -28.14
CA LYS A 151 6.43 3.63 -29.52
C LYS A 151 6.15 4.77 -30.51
N PHE A 152 5.29 5.71 -30.13
CA PHE A 152 4.98 6.87 -30.96
C PHE A 152 6.21 7.78 -31.17
N ALA A 153 6.98 8.04 -30.12
CA ALA A 153 8.23 8.78 -30.21
C ALA A 153 9.23 8.08 -31.16
N LYS A 154 9.41 6.76 -31.00
CA LYS A 154 10.27 5.94 -31.89
C LYS A 154 9.84 6.09 -33.35
N GLN A 155 8.54 6.04 -33.63
CA GLN A 155 8.00 6.24 -34.98
C GLN A 155 8.34 7.64 -35.53
N ILE A 156 8.19 8.70 -34.72
CA ILE A 156 8.55 10.06 -35.12
C ILE A 156 10.04 10.17 -35.46
N PHE A 157 10.92 9.56 -34.66
CA PHE A 157 12.36 9.56 -34.94
C PHE A 157 12.66 8.89 -36.29
N LEU A 158 12.05 7.74 -36.56
CA LEU A 158 12.20 7.05 -37.85
C LEU A 158 11.70 7.90 -39.03
N VAL A 159 10.54 8.56 -38.89
CA VAL A 159 9.98 9.44 -39.94
C VAL A 159 10.89 10.66 -40.20
N LYS A 160 11.58 11.15 -39.18
CA LYS A 160 12.56 12.25 -39.29
C LYS A 160 13.89 11.83 -39.92
N GLY A 161 14.03 10.57 -40.34
CA GLY A 161 15.23 10.07 -41.03
C GLY A 161 16.29 9.47 -40.10
N HIS A 162 16.02 9.34 -38.80
CA HIS A 162 16.93 8.66 -37.89
C HIS A 162 16.93 7.15 -38.15
N THR A 163 18.12 6.55 -38.15
CA THR A 163 18.25 5.12 -38.40
C THR A 163 17.91 4.29 -37.16
N GLY A 164 17.50 3.02 -37.36
CA GLY A 164 17.28 2.10 -36.24
C GLY A 164 18.53 1.90 -35.37
N ALA A 165 19.73 2.05 -35.94
CA ALA A 165 21.00 1.98 -35.23
C ALA A 165 21.24 3.18 -34.30
N GLU A 166 20.83 4.39 -34.71
CA GLU A 166 20.89 5.59 -33.85
C GLU A 166 19.96 5.46 -32.64
N LEU A 167 18.75 4.93 -32.85
CA LEU A 167 17.80 4.63 -31.78
C LEU A 167 18.34 3.56 -30.82
N ALA A 168 18.96 2.50 -31.34
CA ALA A 168 19.60 1.46 -30.51
C ALA A 168 20.78 2.02 -29.69
N ASN A 169 21.56 2.94 -30.25
CA ASN A 169 22.62 3.64 -29.50
C ASN A 169 22.06 4.55 -28.41
N LEU A 170 20.96 5.26 -28.67
CA LEU A 170 20.24 6.06 -27.67
C LEU A 170 19.75 5.18 -26.51
N HIS A 171 19.14 4.04 -26.82
CA HIS A 171 18.71 3.05 -25.84
C HIS A 171 19.89 2.56 -24.98
N LYS A 172 21.02 2.22 -25.61
CA LYS A 172 22.25 1.81 -24.91
C LYS A 172 22.81 2.92 -24.01
N LEU A 173 22.81 4.17 -24.47
CA LEU A 173 23.32 5.31 -23.71
C LEU A 173 22.52 5.57 -22.44
N TYR A 174 21.19 5.43 -22.52
CA TYR A 174 20.29 5.63 -21.37
C TYR A 174 19.99 4.35 -20.59
N GLY A 175 20.66 3.23 -20.90
CA GLY A 175 20.43 1.94 -20.24
C GLY A 175 19.01 1.38 -20.40
N VAL A 176 18.30 1.81 -21.44
CA VAL A 176 16.96 1.31 -21.75
C VAL A 176 17.13 0.09 -22.64
N GLU A 177 16.95 -1.11 -22.09
CA GLU A 177 16.90 -2.31 -22.92
C GLU A 177 15.69 -2.24 -23.86
N ASP A 178 15.87 -2.57 -25.14
CA ASP A 178 14.75 -2.73 -26.06
C ASP A 178 13.89 -3.87 -25.52
N PHE A 179 12.78 -3.52 -24.86
CA PHE A 179 11.71 -4.45 -24.56
C PHE A 179 11.13 -4.93 -25.88
N ASN A 180 11.76 -5.95 -26.47
CA ASN A 180 11.16 -6.77 -27.50
C ASN A 180 9.89 -7.34 -26.88
N CYS A 181 8.79 -6.66 -27.19
CA CYS A 181 7.44 -7.10 -26.92
C CYS A 181 7.20 -8.32 -27.81
N GLN A 182 7.78 -9.46 -27.44
CA GLN A 182 7.38 -10.76 -27.95
C GLN A 182 5.98 -11.00 -27.39
N THR A 183 5.00 -10.58 -28.16
CA THR A 183 3.66 -11.14 -28.11
C THR A 183 3.79 -12.60 -28.51
N LYS A 184 3.64 -13.49 -27.53
CA LYS A 184 3.19 -14.86 -27.76
C LYS A 184 1.76 -14.95 -27.24
#